data_AF-A0A6V7KY48-F1
#
_entry.id   AF-A0A6V7KY48-F1
#
_cell.length_a   1.000
_cell.length_b   1.000
_cell.length_c   1.000
_cell.angle_alpha   90.00
_cell.angle_beta   90.00
_cell.angle_gamma   90.00
#
_symmetry.space_group_name_H-M   'P 1'
#
loop_
_entity.id
_entity.type
_entity.pdbx_description
1 polymer ?
#
loop_
_entity_poly.entity_id
_entity_poly.type
_entity_poly.pdbx_seq_one_letter_code
_entity_poly.pdbx_strand_id
1 'polypeptide(L)' 'DGLIQHRELEHVMRACMEENGMSFSDEQIEDLTLALFEDADQGNRGAITFEALKKQLEKHEGLLQNLSI' A
#
# COMPACT_ATOMS: atom_id res chain seq x y z
N ASP A 1 -7.69 16.81 -0.45
CA ASP A 1 -7.55 16.58 1.01
C ASP A 1 -6.32 15.78 1.43
N GLY A 2 -5.54 15.21 0.49
CA GLY A 2 -4.23 14.60 0.81
C GLY A 2 -4.32 13.28 1.59
N LEU A 3 -5.54 12.75 1.72
CA LEU A 3 -5.84 11.46 2.33
C LEU A 3 -6.01 10.41 1.23
N ILE A 4 -5.54 9.20 1.52
CA ILE A 4 -5.59 8.02 0.66
C ILE A 4 -6.63 7.08 1.26
N GLN A 5 -7.61 6.69 0.47
CA GLN A 5 -8.60 5.67 0.83
C GLN A 5 -8.09 4.27 0.50
N HIS A 6 -8.66 3.25 1.13
CA HIS A 6 -8.30 1.85 0.90
C HIS A 6 -8.30 1.48 -0.59
N ARG A 7 -9.36 1.86 -1.30
CA ARG A 7 -9.50 1.61 -2.74
C ARG A 7 -8.43 2.32 -3.59
N GLU A 8 -8.00 3.50 -3.17
CA GLU A 8 -6.93 4.23 -3.86
C GLU A 8 -5.59 3.53 -3.65
N LEU A 9 -5.33 3.06 -2.43
CA LEU A 9 -4.14 2.26 -2.14
C LEU A 9 -4.12 0.96 -2.94
N GLU A 10 -5.25 0.24 -3.01
CA GLU A 10 -5.40 -1.01 -3.77
C GLU A 10 -5.02 -0.82 -5.25
N HIS A 11 -5.52 0.24 -5.88
CA HIS A 11 -5.18 0.58 -7.26
C HIS A 11 -3.68 0.87 -7.43
N VAL A 12 -3.07 1.60 -6.50
CA VAL A 12 -1.63 1.90 -6.52
C VAL A 12 -0.82 0.61 -6.37
N MET A 13 -1.16 -0.24 -5.41
CA MET A 13 -0.47 -1.51 -5.17
C MET A 13 -0.57 -2.42 -6.40
N ARG A 14 -1.75 -2.52 -7.02
CA ARG A 14 -1.93 -3.31 -8.24
C ARG A 14 -1.06 -2.80 -9.39
N ALA A 15 -1.07 -1.49 -9.63
CA ALA A 15 -0.26 -0.88 -10.68
C ALA A 15 1.24 -1.09 -10.45
N CYS A 16 1.71 -0.90 -9.21
CA CYS A 16 3.12 -1.09 -8.91
C CYS A 16 3.55 -2.56 -9.03
N MET A 17 2.71 -3.53 -8.63
CA MET A 17 3.04 -4.95 -8.79
C MET A 17 3.13 -5.35 -10.27
N GLU A 18 2.21 -4.84 -11.11
CA GLU A 18 2.23 -5.06 -12.56
C GLU A 18 3.48 -4.44 -13.22
N GLU A 19 3.82 -3.20 -12.87
CA GLU A 19 5.01 -2.51 -13.41
C GLU A 19 6.33 -3.19 -13.03
N ASN A 20 6.42 -3.73 -11.80
CA ASN A 20 7.63 -4.39 -11.33
C ASN A 20 7.72 -5.87 -11.77
N GLY A 21 6.81 -6.33 -12.63
CA GLY A 21 6.80 -7.71 -13.15
C GLY A 21 6.48 -8.76 -12.08
N MET A 22 5.82 -8.35 -11.00
CA MET A 22 5.43 -9.22 -9.90
C MET A 22 4.05 -9.81 -10.16
N SER A 23 3.98 -11.14 -10.18
CA SER A 23 2.72 -11.86 -10.32
C SER A 23 2.15 -12.18 -8.95
N PHE A 24 1.43 -11.23 -8.38
CA PHE A 24 0.54 -11.47 -7.24
C PHE A 24 -0.88 -11.75 -7.75
N SER A 25 -1.61 -12.62 -7.05
CA SER A 25 -3.05 -12.76 -7.25
C SER A 25 -3.80 -11.56 -6.66
N ASP A 26 -5.01 -11.31 -7.16
CA ASP A 26 -5.87 -10.23 -6.67
C ASP A 26 -6.08 -10.30 -5.14
N GLU A 27 -6.27 -11.51 -4.60
CA GLU A 27 -6.40 -11.77 -3.16
C GLU A 27 -5.13 -11.38 -2.39
N GLN A 28 -3.94 -11.69 -2.91
CA GLN A 28 -2.69 -11.29 -2.25
C GLN A 28 -2.45 -9.78 -2.29
N ILE A 29 -2.89 -9.10 -3.36
CA ILE A 29 -2.81 -7.64 -3.46
C ILE A 29 -3.78 -7.01 -2.46
N GLU A 30 -4.98 -7.56 -2.34
CA GLU A 30 -5.99 -7.12 -1.37
C GLU A 30 -5.49 -7.30 0.07
N ASP A 31 -4.99 -8.48 0.43
CA ASP A 31 -4.44 -8.78 1.76
C ASP A 31 -3.28 -7.85 2.12
N LEU A 32 -2.35 -7.62 1.18
CA LEU A 32 -1.22 -6.72 1.39
C LEU A 32 -1.68 -5.27 1.54
N THR A 33 -2.61 -4.84 0.70
CA THR A 33 -3.19 -3.49 0.75
C THR A 33 -3.87 -3.26 2.10
N LEU A 34 -4.67 -4.23 2.55
CA LEU A 34 -5.38 -4.17 3.82
C LEU A 34 -4.39 -4.07 4.98
N ALA A 35 -3.38 -4.93 5.03
CA ALA A 35 -2.36 -4.91 6.09
C ALA A 35 -1.63 -3.55 6.15
N LEU A 36 -1.21 -3.01 5.00
CA LEU A 36 -0.56 -1.69 4.93
C LEU A 36 -1.49 -0.56 5.34
N PHE A 37 -2.76 -0.65 4.96
CA PHE A 37 -3.77 0.36 5.27
C PHE A 37 -4.09 0.38 6.77
N GLU A 38 -4.34 -0.78 7.37
CA GLU A 38 -4.62 -0.92 8.80
C GLU A 38 -3.45 -0.44 9.66
N ASP A 39 -2.22 -0.76 9.26
CA ASP A 39 -1.02 -0.30 9.96
C ASP A 39 -0.80 1.23 9.83
N ALA A 40 -1.22 1.83 8.72
CA ALA A 40 -1.13 3.26 8.47
C ALA A 40 -2.30 4.05 9.08
N ASP A 41 -3.50 3.46 9.22
CA ASP A 41 -4.69 4.08 9.81
C ASP A 41 -4.67 4.00 11.34
N GLN A 42 -3.63 4.58 11.94
CA GLN A 42 -3.49 4.72 13.39
C GLN A 42 -4.52 5.72 13.93
N GLY A 43 -5.76 5.28 14.02
CA GLY A 43 -6.90 6.10 14.40
C GLY A 43 -8.25 5.61 13.85
N ASN A 44 -8.27 4.56 13.01
CA ASN A 44 -9.47 4.00 12.39
C ASN A 44 -10.34 5.09 11.75
N ARG A 45 -9.67 6.01 11.03
CA ARG A 45 -10.28 7.18 10.38
C ARG A 45 -10.91 6.81 9.04
N GLY A 46 -10.61 5.62 8.52
CA GLY A 46 -11.04 5.16 7.20
C GLY A 46 -10.27 5.81 6.05
N ALA A 47 -9.18 6.53 6.35
CA ALA A 47 -8.27 7.12 5.37
C ALA A 47 -6.90 7.39 6.00
N ILE A 48 -5.84 7.25 5.21
CA ILE A 48 -4.46 7.40 5.66
C ILE A 48 -3.78 8.58 4.97
N THR A 49 -2.74 9.15 5.57
CA THR A 49 -1.90 10.15 4.89
C THR A 49 -0.80 9.46 4.08
N PHE A 50 -0.29 10.14 3.05
CA PHE A 50 0.88 9.66 2.30
C PHE A 50 2.10 9.43 3.22
N GLU A 51 2.31 10.28 4.23
CA GLU A 51 3.40 10.10 5.19
C GLU A 51 3.24 8.84 6.05
N ALA A 52 2.02 8.51 6.48
CA ALA A 52 1.75 7.31 7.24
C ALA A 52 2.00 6.06 6.39
N LEU A 53 1.53 6.07 5.14
CA LEU A 53 1.79 5.01 4.16
C LEU A 53 3.29 4.83 3.91
N LYS A 54 4.01 5.94 3.63
CA LYS A 54 5.46 5.91 3.38
C LYS A 54 6.21 5.30 4.55
N LYS A 55 5.86 5.65 5.79
CA LYS A 55 6.45 5.03 6.99
C LYS A 55 6.23 3.52 7.05
N GLN A 56 5.06 3.01 6.65
CA GLN A 56 4.83 1.56 6.64
C GLN A 56 5.66 0.90 5.54
N LEU A 57 5.69 1.47 4.34
CA LEU A 57 6.51 0.97 3.24
C LEU A 57 8.01 0.94 3.59
N GLU A 58 8.52 1.96 4.30
CA GLU A 58 9.92 2.02 4.76
C GLU A 58 10.26 0.98 5.84
N LYS A 59 9.30 0.61 6.70
CA LYS A 59 9.51 -0.48 7.68
C LYS A 59 9.66 -1.85 7.03
N HIS A 60 9.05 -2.02 5.86
CA HIS A 60 9.15 -3.25 5.08
C HIS A 60 10.22 -3.06 4.00
N GLU A 61 11.50 -3.12 4.41
CA GLU A 61 12.67 -2.89 3.54
C GLU A 61 12.66 -3.73 2.24
N GLY A 62 11.91 -4.84 2.19
CA GLY A 62 11.76 -5.69 1.00
C GLY A 62 10.61 -5.31 0.04
N LEU A 63 9.63 -4.49 0.47
CA LEU A 63 8.52 -4.07 -0.41
C LEU A 63 8.98 -2.93 -1.34
N LEU A 64 9.68 -1.91 -0.81
CA LEU A 64 10.11 -0.76 -1.61
C LEU A 64 11.22 -1.07 -2.63
N GLN A 65 12.13 -2.00 -2.34
CA GLN A 65 13.16 -2.44 -3.31
C GLN A 65 12.56 -3.02 -4.60
N ASN A 66 11.30 -3.41 -4.51
CA ASN A 66 10.54 -4.13 -5.51
C ASN A 66 9.43 -3.27 -6.15
N LEU A 67 9.28 -2.02 -5.72
CA LEU A 67 8.24 -1.12 -6.23
C LEU A 67 8.80 0.00 -7.13
N SER A 68 10.10 0.29 -7.07
CA SER A 68 10.81 1.30 -7.88
C SER A 68 9.95 2.54 -8.22
N ILE A 69 9.31 3.16 -7.22
CA ILE A 69 8.57 4.43 -7.36
C ILE A 69 9.55 5.60 -7.34
#